data_AF-A0A9D9PEJ8-F1
#
_entry.id   AF-A0A9D9PEJ8-F1
#
_cell.length_a   1.000
_cell.length_b   1.000
_cell.length_c   1.000
_cell.angle_alpha   90.00
_cell.angle_beta   90.00
_cell.angle_gamma   90.00
#
_symmetry.space_group_name_H-M   'P 1'
#
loop_
_entity.id
_entity.type
_entity.pdbx_description
1 polymer ?
#
loop_
_entity_poly.entity_id
_entity_poly.type
_entity_poly.pdbx_seq_one_letter_code
_entity_poly.pdbx_strand_id
1 'polypeptide(L)'
;MTIDRLLLWVVFLSCGAFLLRSISERPRQWGWSIVSGGILAITGLLLVVRPQLAAGVGGTLWMVFVLFPILGLRRVNALFREERYQAASQLATAIAGLHPADGWFDRVGVLRALSVAKGGDIEKARSMLKPYQTPKTALGRSAIILDYWMRGAWDELLQWLSSRPERNSDPNLIVYYLRCLGETGKINKLLQFLPSIEKPLRKAGDLDRLYQARLYALAFSGETEQVYRLFEGDLSNYSVAKQQFWMATVQMVAGRTRQAQQILGALRKTCDPVLQRSIDWRLDRTQVDLQTHLTEYSAQVLSALKVQLSQEARYTGRIVGKTVVATWTLIGLNAAMFFLELRAGGSDNLFVLYRLGALIPELVWEGEWWRLLTATFLHFGVSHLVMNMFGLYVLGQFVESRIGIRRFLTTYFVSGIGSMGFITLLALRGGETQFVVGASGAVMGLIGAVAAIFWQGWRQEKAQIAKDRLRAILFVIVIQTIFDLSIPEICFLCHASGAVLGFITASFLLWRKS
;
A
#
# COMPACT_ATOMS: atom_id res chain seq x y z
N MET A 1 -10.54 -16.01 -22.19
CA MET A 1 -10.95 -14.69 -21.66
C MET A 1 -10.53 -13.58 -22.63
N THR A 2 -11.46 -12.74 -23.09
CA THR A 2 -11.13 -11.59 -23.95
C THR A 2 -10.71 -10.37 -23.12
N ILE A 3 -9.84 -9.52 -23.70
CA ILE A 3 -9.39 -8.26 -23.07
C ILE A 3 -10.58 -7.35 -22.78
N ASP A 4 -11.60 -7.34 -23.64
CA ASP A 4 -12.80 -6.53 -23.50
C ASP A 4 -13.58 -6.82 -22.21
N ARG A 5 -13.78 -8.10 -21.88
CA ARG A 5 -14.47 -8.48 -20.64
C ARG A 5 -13.70 -8.04 -19.40
N LEU A 6 -12.38 -8.18 -19.41
CA LEU A 6 -11.52 -7.73 -18.31
C LEU A 6 -11.60 -6.21 -18.13
N LEU A 7 -11.56 -5.46 -19.23
CA LEU A 7 -11.62 -4.00 -19.22
C LEU A 7 -12.96 -3.51 -18.67
N LEU A 8 -14.07 -4.11 -19.10
CA LEU A 8 -15.40 -3.82 -18.55
C LEU A 8 -15.46 -4.09 -17.04
N TRP A 9 -14.93 -5.23 -16.57
CA TRP A 9 -14.86 -5.54 -15.14
C TRP A 9 -14.13 -4.47 -14.34
N VAL A 10 -12.96 -4.04 -14.82
CA VAL A 10 -12.18 -2.98 -14.18
C VAL A 10 -12.96 -1.67 -14.13
N VAL A 11 -13.61 -1.28 -15.23
CA VAL A 11 -14.42 -0.05 -15.32
C VAL A 11 -15.58 -0.10 -14.32
N PHE A 12 -16.42 -1.13 -14.36
CA PHE A 12 -17.61 -1.22 -13.51
C PHE A 12 -17.25 -1.31 -12.02
N LEU A 13 -16.29 -2.16 -11.66
CA LEU A 13 -15.90 -2.36 -10.27
C LEU A 13 -15.27 -1.09 -9.68
N SER A 14 -14.33 -0.47 -10.40
CA SER A 14 -13.62 0.71 -9.89
C SER A 14 -14.52 1.95 -9.84
N CYS A 15 -15.25 2.27 -10.92
CA CYS A 15 -16.17 3.42 -10.94
C CYS A 15 -17.32 3.22 -9.95
N GLY A 16 -17.85 2.00 -9.83
CA GLY A 16 -18.87 1.67 -8.83
C GLY A 16 -18.37 1.89 -7.39
N ALA A 17 -17.15 1.44 -7.08
CA ALA A 17 -16.53 1.66 -5.77
C ALA A 17 -16.29 3.16 -5.48
N PHE A 18 -15.82 3.94 -6.47
CA PHE A 18 -15.65 5.39 -6.33
C PHE A 18 -16.97 6.11 -6.10
N LEU A 19 -18.02 5.73 -6.82
CA LEU A 19 -19.35 6.31 -6.67
C LEU A 19 -19.90 6.04 -5.25
N LEU A 20 -19.86 4.79 -4.79
CA LEU A 20 -20.28 4.42 -3.44
C LEU A 20 -19.50 5.17 -2.36
N ARG A 21 -18.16 5.22 -2.51
CA ARG A 21 -17.29 5.92 -1.58
C ARG A 21 -17.62 7.41 -1.53
N SER A 22 -17.74 8.07 -2.67
CA SER A 22 -18.00 9.51 -2.73
C SER A 22 -19.35 9.89 -2.11
N ILE A 23 -20.38 9.06 -2.28
CA ILE A 23 -21.70 9.27 -1.66
C ILE A 23 -21.63 9.11 -0.14
N SER A 24 -20.77 8.20 0.35
CA SER A 24 -20.59 7.89 1.77
C SER A 24 -19.72 8.89 2.55
N GLU A 25 -18.80 9.60 1.87
CA GLU A 25 -17.91 10.56 2.51
C GLU A 25 -18.60 11.89 2.87
N ARG A 26 -18.12 12.53 3.94
CA ARG A 26 -18.59 13.87 4.37
C ARG A 26 -17.38 14.80 4.57
N PRO A 27 -17.27 15.92 3.82
CA PRO A 27 -18.15 16.34 2.72
C PRO A 27 -18.06 15.38 1.51
N ARG A 28 -19.12 15.33 0.70
CA ARG A 28 -19.19 14.52 -0.52
C ARG A 28 -18.16 15.01 -1.54
N GLN A 29 -17.54 14.09 -2.28
CA GLN A 29 -16.57 14.40 -3.34
C GLN A 29 -17.25 14.42 -4.72
N TRP A 30 -17.92 15.51 -5.05
CA TRP A 30 -18.82 15.57 -6.20
C TRP A 30 -18.14 15.27 -7.53
N GLY A 31 -16.93 15.78 -7.77
CA GLY A 31 -16.28 15.53 -9.05
C GLY A 31 -15.98 14.05 -9.32
N TRP A 32 -15.59 13.26 -8.30
CA TRP A 32 -15.43 11.80 -8.46
C TRP A 32 -16.75 11.08 -8.74
N SER A 33 -17.86 11.53 -8.15
CA SER A 33 -19.19 10.98 -8.42
C SER A 33 -19.62 11.24 -9.86
N ILE A 34 -19.42 12.47 -10.34
CA ILE A 34 -19.80 12.88 -11.70
C ILE A 34 -18.99 12.09 -12.73
N VAL A 35 -17.67 12.02 -12.57
CA VAL A 35 -16.81 11.27 -13.50
C VAL A 35 -17.14 9.79 -13.50
N SER A 36 -17.22 9.16 -12.31
CA SER A 36 -17.46 7.71 -12.21
C SER A 36 -18.86 7.35 -12.72
N GLY A 37 -19.88 8.14 -12.34
CA GLY A 37 -21.25 7.95 -12.81
C GLY A 37 -21.39 8.15 -14.31
N GLY A 38 -20.73 9.16 -14.89
CA GLY A 38 -20.73 9.41 -16.33
C GLY A 38 -20.10 8.27 -17.12
N ILE A 39 -18.95 7.75 -16.67
CA ILE A 39 -18.29 6.60 -17.30
C ILE A 39 -19.20 5.36 -17.26
N LEU A 40 -19.83 5.08 -16.11
CA LEU A 40 -20.74 3.94 -15.97
C LEU A 40 -21.97 4.09 -16.90
N ALA A 41 -22.55 5.29 -16.97
CA ALA A 41 -23.72 5.55 -17.81
C ALA A 41 -23.39 5.38 -19.31
N ILE A 42 -22.27 5.94 -19.78
CA ILE A 42 -21.82 5.83 -21.17
C ILE A 42 -21.50 4.36 -21.51
N THR A 43 -20.74 3.68 -20.64
CA THR A 43 -20.36 2.28 -20.86
C THR A 43 -21.58 1.37 -20.85
N GLY A 44 -22.50 1.56 -19.90
CA GLY A 44 -23.75 0.81 -19.81
C GLY A 44 -24.66 1.03 -21.02
N LEU A 45 -24.80 2.27 -21.49
CA LEU A 45 -25.56 2.58 -22.72
C LEU A 45 -24.93 1.90 -23.94
N LEU A 46 -23.60 1.95 -24.08
CA LEU A 46 -22.91 1.29 -25.18
C LEU A 46 -23.04 -0.23 -25.12
N LEU A 47 -23.10 -0.85 -23.93
CA LEU A 47 -23.36 -2.29 -23.82
C LEU A 47 -24.72 -2.68 -24.39
N VAL A 48 -25.71 -1.79 -24.35
CA VAL A 48 -27.04 -2.04 -24.92
C VAL A 48 -27.07 -1.70 -26.42
N VAL A 49 -26.52 -0.55 -26.81
CA VAL A 49 -26.68 0.00 -28.16
C VAL A 49 -25.62 -0.49 -29.14
N ARG A 50 -24.35 -0.58 -28.72
CA ARG A 50 -23.21 -1.05 -29.53
C ARG A 50 -22.18 -1.80 -28.66
N PRO A 51 -22.45 -3.07 -28.30
CA PRO A 51 -21.64 -3.81 -27.32
C PRO A 51 -20.15 -3.88 -27.67
N GLN A 52 -19.83 -3.93 -28.97
CA GLN A 52 -18.47 -4.00 -29.51
C GLN A 52 -17.61 -2.78 -29.15
N LEU A 53 -18.22 -1.61 -28.93
CA LEU A 53 -17.50 -0.37 -28.59
C LEU A 53 -17.42 -0.11 -27.09
N ALA A 54 -18.25 -0.79 -26.29
CA ALA A 54 -18.42 -0.50 -24.87
C ALA A 54 -17.10 -0.64 -24.09
N ALA A 55 -16.36 -1.72 -24.33
CA ALA A 55 -15.09 -1.95 -23.66
C ALA A 55 -14.04 -0.90 -24.04
N GLY A 56 -13.85 -0.64 -25.34
CA GLY A 56 -12.87 0.33 -25.83
C GLY A 56 -13.13 1.75 -25.35
N VAL A 57 -14.38 2.23 -25.47
CA VAL A 57 -14.75 3.58 -25.04
C VAL A 57 -14.73 3.70 -23.52
N GLY A 58 -15.39 2.77 -22.81
CA GLY A 58 -15.46 2.78 -21.35
C GLY A 58 -14.07 2.69 -20.71
N GLY A 59 -13.22 1.81 -21.22
CA GLY A 59 -11.84 1.65 -20.77
C GLY A 59 -10.98 2.87 -21.06
N THR A 60 -11.13 3.51 -22.22
CA THR A 60 -10.40 4.75 -22.55
C THR A 60 -10.79 5.89 -21.61
N LEU A 61 -12.09 6.10 -21.40
CA LEU A 61 -12.58 7.11 -20.46
C LEU A 61 -12.09 6.84 -19.03
N TRP A 62 -12.13 5.58 -18.60
CA TRP A 62 -11.58 5.18 -17.30
C TRP A 62 -10.08 5.45 -17.18
N MET A 63 -9.28 5.13 -18.19
CA MET A 63 -7.85 5.43 -18.17
C MET A 63 -7.58 6.94 -18.03
N VAL A 64 -8.27 7.75 -18.82
CA VAL A 64 -8.06 9.21 -18.88
C VAL A 64 -8.56 9.92 -17.63
N PHE A 65 -9.74 9.58 -17.13
CA PHE A 65 -10.43 10.34 -16.08
C PHE A 65 -10.38 9.69 -14.69
N VAL A 66 -9.94 8.43 -14.58
CA VAL A 66 -9.79 7.74 -13.30
C VAL A 66 -8.34 7.34 -13.07
N LEU A 67 -7.76 6.52 -13.94
CA LEU A 67 -6.41 5.98 -13.73
C LEU A 67 -5.34 7.07 -13.72
N PHE A 68 -5.25 7.91 -14.76
CA PHE A 68 -4.24 8.96 -14.84
C PHE A 68 -4.35 10.01 -13.72
N PRO A 69 -5.55 10.52 -13.35
CA PRO A 69 -5.68 11.40 -12.19
C PRO A 69 -5.21 10.76 -10.88
N ILE A 70 -5.52 9.48 -10.64
CA ILE A 70 -5.05 8.75 -9.45
C ILE A 70 -3.52 8.62 -9.45
N LEU A 71 -2.92 8.26 -10.58
CA LEU A 71 -1.47 8.15 -10.72
C LEU A 71 -0.79 9.52 -10.53
N GLY A 72 -1.37 10.57 -11.13
CA GLY A 72 -0.94 11.95 -10.97
C GLY A 72 -0.99 12.41 -9.51
N LEU A 73 -2.10 12.18 -8.81
CA LEU A 73 -2.23 12.45 -7.37
C LEU A 73 -1.19 11.67 -6.55
N ARG A 74 -0.98 10.39 -6.82
CA ARG A 74 0.06 9.58 -6.14
C ARG A 74 1.45 10.18 -6.35
N ARG A 75 1.76 10.65 -7.56
CA ARG A 75 3.05 11.28 -7.85
C ARG A 75 3.18 12.66 -7.22
N VAL A 76 2.14 13.50 -7.24
CA VAL A 76 2.10 14.79 -6.52
C VAL A 76 2.33 14.57 -5.02
N ASN A 77 1.68 13.57 -4.41
CA ASN A 77 1.89 13.19 -3.01
C ASN A 77 3.33 12.74 -2.76
N ALA A 78 3.92 11.94 -3.67
CA ALA A 78 5.31 11.51 -3.56
C ALA A 78 6.28 12.71 -3.61
N LEU A 79 6.11 13.61 -4.59
CA LEU A 79 6.92 14.83 -4.71
C LEU A 79 6.76 15.75 -3.49
N PHE A 80 5.55 15.86 -2.93
CA PHE A 80 5.30 16.59 -1.69
C PHE A 80 6.07 16.00 -0.51
N ARG A 81 6.09 14.66 -0.38
CA ARG A 81 6.87 13.97 0.67
C ARG A 81 8.38 14.10 0.49
N GLU A 82 8.84 14.10 -0.75
CA GLU A 82 10.23 14.39 -1.14
C GLU A 82 10.57 15.89 -0.96
N GLU A 83 9.62 16.73 -0.52
CA GLU A 83 9.76 18.18 -0.34
C GLU A 83 10.12 18.91 -1.65
N ARG A 84 9.78 18.31 -2.80
CA ARG A 84 9.95 18.87 -4.15
C ARG A 84 8.70 19.65 -4.55
N TYR A 85 8.38 20.69 -3.77
CA TYR A 85 7.13 21.43 -3.89
C TYR A 85 6.94 22.11 -5.25
N GLN A 86 8.03 22.59 -5.87
CA GLN A 86 7.98 23.16 -7.22
C GLN A 86 7.47 22.14 -8.24
N ALA A 87 8.12 20.97 -8.32
CA ALA A 87 7.72 19.89 -9.21
C ALA A 87 6.31 19.37 -8.89
N ALA A 88 5.97 19.26 -7.59
CA ALA A 88 4.62 18.87 -7.17
C ALA A 88 3.57 19.88 -7.67
N SER A 89 3.85 21.18 -7.57
CA SER A 89 2.94 22.24 -8.01
C SER A 89 2.80 22.29 -9.54
N GLN A 90 3.89 22.07 -10.29
CA GLN A 90 3.88 22.01 -11.75
C GLN A 90 3.06 20.82 -12.24
N LEU A 91 3.31 19.62 -11.69
CA LEU A 91 2.53 18.43 -12.03
C LEU A 91 1.06 18.60 -11.64
N ALA A 92 0.78 19.12 -10.44
CA ALA A 92 -0.59 19.37 -10.01
C ALA A 92 -1.32 20.39 -10.91
N THR A 93 -0.61 21.40 -11.41
CA THR A 93 -1.14 22.36 -12.40
C THR A 93 -1.42 21.67 -13.73
N ALA A 94 -0.48 20.86 -14.22
CA ALA A 94 -0.59 20.17 -15.50
C ALA A 94 -1.78 19.20 -15.55
N ILE A 95 -2.08 18.52 -14.44
CA ILE A 95 -3.22 17.58 -14.37
C ILE A 95 -4.51 18.22 -13.85
N ALA A 96 -4.51 19.52 -13.56
CA ALA A 96 -5.65 20.18 -12.91
C ALA A 96 -6.95 20.08 -13.72
N GLY A 97 -6.87 20.18 -15.05
CA GLY A 97 -8.04 20.06 -15.92
C GLY A 97 -8.61 18.65 -16.03
N LEU A 98 -7.86 17.63 -15.64
CA LEU A 98 -8.28 16.22 -15.68
C LEU A 98 -8.65 15.67 -14.30
N HIS A 99 -8.28 16.36 -13.22
CA HIS A 99 -8.41 15.82 -11.88
C HIS A 99 -9.79 16.11 -11.26
N PRO A 100 -10.59 15.10 -10.91
CA PRO A 100 -11.99 15.29 -10.49
C PRO A 100 -12.17 15.57 -8.99
N ALA A 101 -11.09 15.79 -8.23
CA ALA A 101 -11.24 16.11 -6.81
C ALA A 101 -11.62 17.58 -6.56
N ASP A 102 -12.59 17.76 -5.68
CA ASP A 102 -12.99 19.07 -5.18
C ASP A 102 -11.79 19.74 -4.45
N GLY A 103 -11.57 21.04 -4.70
CA GLY A 103 -10.48 21.80 -4.08
C GLY A 103 -9.08 21.54 -4.65
N TRP A 104 -8.96 20.88 -5.82
CA TRP A 104 -7.67 20.62 -6.46
C TRP A 104 -6.88 21.91 -6.77
N PHE A 105 -7.54 22.96 -7.24
CA PHE A 105 -6.89 24.24 -7.54
C PHE A 105 -6.33 24.93 -6.29
N ASP A 106 -7.06 24.89 -5.18
CA ASP A 106 -6.57 25.41 -3.90
C ASP A 106 -5.30 24.69 -3.48
N ARG A 107 -5.24 23.36 -3.71
CA ARG A 107 -4.05 22.57 -3.43
C ARG A 107 -2.84 23.00 -4.26
N VAL A 108 -3.04 23.34 -5.53
CA VAL A 108 -1.96 23.91 -6.37
C VAL A 108 -1.42 25.19 -5.75
N GLY A 109 -2.30 26.07 -5.27
CA GLY A 109 -1.92 27.31 -4.58
C GLY A 109 -1.08 27.06 -3.33
N VAL A 110 -1.51 26.13 -2.46
CA VAL A 110 -0.76 25.73 -1.25
C VAL A 110 0.62 25.16 -1.60
N LEU A 111 0.73 24.32 -2.65
CA LEU A 111 2.01 23.77 -3.11
C LEU A 111 2.96 24.86 -3.64
N ARG A 112 2.44 25.87 -4.34
CA ARG A 112 3.23 27.02 -4.80
C ARG A 112 3.74 27.84 -3.63
N ALA A 113 2.90 28.12 -2.63
CA ALA A 113 3.31 28.82 -1.42
C ALA A 113 4.46 28.10 -0.71
N LEU A 114 4.37 26.76 -0.56
CA LEU A 114 5.46 25.95 0.01
C LEU A 114 6.74 25.99 -0.81
N SER A 115 6.63 26.02 -2.14
CA SER A 115 7.79 26.17 -3.02
C SER A 115 8.50 27.51 -2.81
N VAL A 116 7.74 28.59 -2.63
CA VAL A 116 8.29 29.93 -2.37
C VAL A 116 8.94 29.98 -0.98
N ALA A 117 8.31 29.37 0.03
CA ALA A 117 8.87 29.28 1.37
C ALA A 117 10.22 28.55 1.38
N LYS A 118 10.28 27.40 0.68
CA LYS A 118 11.51 26.62 0.53
C LYS A 118 12.61 27.39 -0.25
N GLY A 119 12.21 28.31 -1.13
CA GLY A 119 13.12 29.13 -1.92
C GLY A 119 13.72 30.35 -1.21
N GLY A 120 13.32 30.66 0.03
CA GLY A 120 13.86 31.82 0.76
C GLY A 120 12.82 32.78 1.31
N ASP A 121 11.70 32.95 0.61
CA ASP A 121 10.78 34.06 0.81
C ASP A 121 9.55 33.63 1.63
N ILE A 122 9.75 33.55 2.95
CA ILE A 122 8.71 33.12 3.89
C ILE A 122 7.51 34.07 3.91
N GLU A 123 7.74 35.39 3.89
CA GLU A 123 6.64 36.36 3.97
C GLU A 123 5.75 36.34 2.72
N LYS A 124 6.35 36.21 1.53
CA LYS A 124 5.58 36.01 0.29
C LYS A 124 4.84 34.68 0.30
N ALA A 125 5.46 33.61 0.80
CA ALA A 125 4.78 32.32 0.90
C ALA A 125 3.54 32.40 1.80
N ARG A 126 3.64 33.10 2.93
CA ARG A 126 2.53 33.30 3.87
C ARG A 126 1.41 34.15 3.25
N SER A 127 1.75 35.22 2.53
CA SER A 127 0.75 36.04 1.83
C SER A 127 -0.01 35.24 0.76
N MET A 128 0.70 34.36 0.03
CA MET A 128 0.10 33.43 -0.93
C MET A 128 -0.77 32.36 -0.26
N LEU A 129 -0.48 31.99 0.98
CA LEU A 129 -1.21 30.96 1.72
C LEU A 129 -2.52 31.49 2.33
N LYS A 130 -2.56 32.79 2.65
CA LYS A 130 -3.66 33.48 3.33
C LYS A 130 -5.05 33.24 2.71
N PRO A 131 -5.26 33.28 1.37
CA PRO A 131 -6.58 33.05 0.77
C PRO A 131 -7.14 31.64 1.03
N TYR A 132 -6.27 30.67 1.27
CA TYR A 132 -6.65 29.27 1.50
C TYR A 132 -6.91 28.96 2.97
N GLN A 133 -6.60 29.88 3.89
CA GLN A 133 -6.75 29.66 5.32
C GLN A 133 -8.22 29.71 5.74
N THR A 134 -8.78 28.54 6.04
CA THR A 134 -10.15 28.42 6.57
C THR A 134 -10.27 27.24 7.53
N PRO A 135 -10.95 27.40 8.68
CA PRO A 135 -11.17 26.29 9.60
C PRO A 135 -12.19 25.27 9.08
N LYS A 136 -12.95 25.62 8.02
CA LYS A 136 -14.08 24.83 7.51
C LYS A 136 -13.66 23.61 6.70
N THR A 137 -12.52 23.66 6.01
CA THR A 137 -12.06 22.60 5.10
C THR A 137 -10.76 21.98 5.60
N ALA A 138 -10.54 20.69 5.31
CA ALA A 138 -9.30 20.01 5.70
C ALA A 138 -8.06 20.64 5.08
N LEU A 139 -8.15 21.09 3.82
CA LEU A 139 -7.08 21.81 3.15
C LEU A 139 -6.83 23.17 3.82
N GLY A 140 -7.89 23.92 4.15
CA GLY A 140 -7.73 25.22 4.78
C GLY A 140 -7.16 25.15 6.19
N ARG A 141 -7.53 24.12 6.97
CA ARG A 141 -6.89 23.82 8.25
C ARG A 141 -5.41 23.49 8.09
N SER A 142 -5.06 22.75 7.03
CA SER A 142 -3.67 22.46 6.69
C SER A 142 -2.91 23.75 6.33
N ALA A 143 -3.53 24.68 5.60
CA ALA A 143 -2.94 25.99 5.28
C ALA A 143 -2.68 26.83 6.54
N ILE A 144 -3.58 26.80 7.54
CA ILE A 144 -3.36 27.48 8.83
C ILE A 144 -2.15 26.87 9.56
N ILE A 145 -2.06 25.54 9.63
CA ILE A 145 -0.92 24.85 10.26
C ILE A 145 0.40 25.23 9.57
N LEU A 146 0.42 25.23 8.25
CA LEU A 146 1.62 25.52 7.48
C LEU A 146 2.12 26.95 7.72
N ASP A 147 1.24 27.93 7.96
CA ASP A 147 1.64 29.30 8.35
C ASP A 147 2.36 29.31 9.71
N TYR A 148 1.77 28.68 10.73
CA TYR A 148 2.41 28.56 12.04
C TYR A 148 3.75 27.81 11.96
N TRP A 149 3.81 26.75 11.16
CA TRP A 149 5.02 25.98 10.92
C TRP A 149 6.13 26.83 10.28
N MET A 150 5.80 27.62 9.25
CA MET A 150 6.75 28.54 8.60
C MET A 150 7.30 29.60 9.57
N ARG A 151 6.51 30.00 10.57
CA ARG A 151 6.92 30.94 11.63
C ARG A 151 7.74 30.29 12.75
N GLY A 152 7.76 28.95 12.84
CA GLY A 152 8.29 28.25 14.01
C GLY A 152 7.49 28.48 15.30
N ALA A 153 6.22 28.90 15.19
CA ALA A 153 5.38 29.33 16.31
C ALA A 153 4.63 28.14 16.95
N TRP A 154 5.38 27.17 17.49
CA TRP A 154 4.81 25.91 17.97
C TRP A 154 3.92 26.05 19.21
N ASP A 155 4.18 27.03 20.09
CA ASP A 155 3.30 27.29 21.25
C ASP A 155 1.93 27.83 20.80
N GLU A 156 1.93 28.84 19.92
CA GLU A 156 0.69 29.40 19.35
C GLU A 156 -0.10 28.33 18.61
N LEU A 157 0.59 27.49 17.82
CA LEU A 157 -0.04 26.38 17.12
C LEU A 157 -0.63 25.36 18.09
N LEU A 158 0.06 25.04 19.18
CA LEU A 158 -0.46 24.14 20.20
C LEU A 158 -1.73 24.70 20.83
N GLN A 159 -1.77 26.00 21.14
CA GLN A 159 -2.96 26.66 21.68
C GLN A 159 -4.12 26.61 20.69
N TRP A 160 -3.87 26.92 19.42
CA TRP A 160 -4.86 26.85 18.35
C TRP A 160 -5.40 25.43 18.14
N LEU A 161 -4.54 24.42 18.15
CA LEU A 161 -4.95 23.02 18.02
C LEU A 161 -5.73 22.52 19.25
N SER A 162 -5.37 23.00 20.44
CA SER A 162 -6.01 22.59 21.69
C SER A 162 -7.43 23.14 21.85
N SER A 163 -7.76 24.25 21.20
CA SER A 163 -9.10 24.84 21.21
C SER A 163 -10.06 24.25 20.17
N ARG A 164 -9.61 23.28 19.36
CA ARG A 164 -10.37 22.70 18.24
C ARG A 164 -10.82 21.27 18.53
N PRO A 165 -12.13 20.99 18.58
CA PRO A 165 -12.61 19.62 18.73
C PRO A 165 -12.24 18.73 17.52
N GLU A 166 -12.11 19.31 16.33
CA GLU A 166 -11.73 18.60 15.09
C GLU A 166 -10.34 17.96 15.18
N ARG A 167 -9.49 18.41 16.11
CA ARG A 167 -8.18 17.81 16.39
C ARG A 167 -8.27 16.32 16.68
N ASN A 168 -9.39 15.83 17.22
CA ASN A 168 -9.55 14.41 17.55
C ASN A 168 -9.99 13.55 16.35
N SER A 169 -10.42 14.16 15.24
CA SER A 169 -10.96 13.44 14.08
C SER A 169 -10.22 13.71 12.78
N ASP A 170 -9.56 14.86 12.61
CA ASP A 170 -8.79 15.21 11.42
C ASP A 170 -7.34 14.68 11.54
N PRO A 171 -6.93 13.70 10.69
CA PRO A 171 -5.60 13.11 10.72
C PRO A 171 -4.46 14.13 10.61
N ASN A 172 -4.64 15.21 9.83
CA ASN A 172 -3.62 16.25 9.70
C ASN A 172 -3.41 16.97 11.03
N LEU A 173 -4.48 17.41 11.66
CA LEU A 173 -4.41 18.12 12.95
C LEU A 173 -3.75 17.26 14.02
N ILE A 174 -4.09 15.96 14.07
CA ILE A 174 -3.54 14.99 15.03
C ILE A 174 -2.02 14.96 14.99
N VAL A 175 -1.42 14.82 13.80
CA VAL A 175 0.02 14.65 13.65
C VAL A 175 0.77 15.92 14.05
N TYR A 176 0.26 17.09 13.64
CA TYR A 176 0.87 18.36 14.05
C TYR A 176 0.68 18.63 15.55
N TYR A 177 -0.44 18.21 16.14
CA TYR A 177 -0.64 18.32 17.59
C TYR A 177 0.37 17.49 18.37
N LEU A 178 0.62 16.24 17.96
CA LEU A 178 1.68 15.42 18.55
C LEU A 178 3.06 16.05 18.42
N ARG A 179 3.38 16.60 17.24
CA ARG A 179 4.63 17.35 17.06
C ARG A 179 4.69 18.50 18.04
N CYS A 180 3.67 19.36 18.12
CA CYS A 180 3.63 20.49 19.05
C CYS A 180 3.80 20.05 20.51
N LEU A 181 3.20 18.93 20.93
CA LEU A 181 3.39 18.42 22.28
C LEU A 181 4.88 18.10 22.55
N GLY A 182 5.56 17.47 21.59
CA GLY A 182 6.99 17.19 21.72
C GLY A 182 7.86 18.44 21.66
N GLU A 183 7.59 19.35 20.71
CA GLU A 183 8.26 20.66 20.56
C GLU A 183 8.12 21.55 21.80
N THR A 184 7.09 21.33 22.61
CA THR A 184 6.79 22.07 23.84
C THR A 184 7.08 21.30 25.13
N GLY A 185 7.82 20.19 25.05
CA GLY A 185 8.26 19.41 26.22
C GLY A 185 7.13 18.63 26.92
N LYS A 186 5.96 18.51 26.32
CA LYS A 186 4.79 17.82 26.89
C LYS A 186 4.77 16.34 26.49
N ILE A 187 5.89 15.64 26.68
CA ILE A 187 6.09 14.24 26.21
C ILE A 187 5.08 13.26 26.83
N ASN A 188 4.76 13.40 28.13
CA ASN A 188 3.77 12.54 28.77
C ASN A 188 2.38 12.69 28.14
N LYS A 189 1.98 13.90 27.74
CA LYS A 189 0.71 14.12 27.01
C LYS A 189 0.76 13.54 25.59
N LEU A 190 1.92 13.62 24.93
CA LEU A 190 2.13 13.03 23.61
C LEU A 190 1.91 11.51 23.67
N LEU A 191 2.62 10.84 24.59
CA LEU A 191 2.53 9.39 24.76
C LEU A 191 1.14 8.94 25.25
N GLN A 192 0.47 9.72 26.09
CA GLN A 192 -0.91 9.43 26.49
C GLN A 192 -1.92 9.54 25.34
N PHE A 193 -1.70 10.48 24.42
CA PHE A 193 -2.60 10.70 23.29
C PHE A 193 -2.39 9.67 22.17
N LEU A 194 -1.15 9.18 21.98
CA LEU A 194 -0.78 8.30 20.86
C LEU A 194 -1.68 7.05 20.70
N PRO A 195 -2.01 6.26 21.75
CA PRO A 195 -2.86 5.08 21.60
C PRO A 195 -4.26 5.39 21.05
N SER A 196 -4.80 6.57 21.36
CA SER A 196 -6.15 6.98 20.92
C SER A 196 -6.24 7.22 19.41
N ILE A 197 -5.10 7.52 18.76
CA ILE A 197 -5.06 7.87 17.34
C ILE A 197 -4.52 6.74 16.44
N GLU A 198 -3.76 5.79 16.99
CA GLU A 198 -3.14 4.74 16.19
C GLU A 198 -4.18 3.88 15.45
N LYS A 199 -5.23 3.48 16.18
CA LYS A 199 -6.29 2.62 15.63
C LYS A 199 -7.11 3.35 14.55
N PRO A 200 -7.57 4.60 14.75
CA PRO A 200 -8.19 5.40 13.68
C PRO A 200 -7.31 5.54 12.43
N LEU A 201 -6.04 5.96 12.57
CA LEU A 201 -5.14 6.18 11.43
C LEU A 201 -4.89 4.89 10.65
N ARG A 202 -4.68 3.78 11.36
CA ARG A 202 -4.52 2.44 10.77
C ARG A 202 -5.78 2.00 10.03
N LYS A 203 -6.96 2.16 10.62
CA LYS A 203 -8.24 1.82 9.98
C LYS A 203 -8.49 2.65 8.72
N ALA A 204 -8.05 3.91 8.71
CA ALA A 204 -8.11 4.78 7.54
C ALA A 204 -7.06 4.45 6.46
N GLY A 205 -6.11 3.56 6.74
CA GLY A 205 -4.98 3.26 5.84
C GLY A 205 -3.95 4.40 5.75
N ASP A 206 -3.97 5.35 6.68
CA ASP A 206 -3.12 6.54 6.69
C ASP A 206 -1.78 6.27 7.38
N LEU A 207 -1.02 5.35 6.78
CA LEU A 207 0.23 4.86 7.34
C LEU A 207 1.29 5.97 7.45
N ASP A 208 1.35 6.89 6.48
CA ASP A 208 2.29 8.02 6.49
C ASP A 208 2.19 8.83 7.80
N ARG A 209 0.96 9.16 8.21
CA ARG A 209 0.68 9.91 9.44
C ARG A 209 0.90 9.09 10.70
N LEU A 210 0.60 7.78 10.65
CA LEU A 210 0.88 6.86 11.75
C LEU A 210 2.38 6.81 12.05
N TYR A 211 3.22 6.64 11.01
CA TYR A 211 4.68 6.58 11.20
C TYR A 211 5.27 7.93 11.59
N GLN A 212 4.68 9.05 11.14
CA GLN A 212 5.03 10.38 11.64
C GLN A 212 4.74 10.55 13.14
N ALA A 213 3.55 10.14 13.59
CA ALA A 213 3.19 10.17 15.00
C ALA A 213 4.16 9.36 15.87
N ARG A 214 4.54 8.17 15.40
CA ARG A 214 5.51 7.29 16.06
C ARG A 214 6.92 7.85 16.05
N LEU A 215 7.35 8.46 14.94
CA LEU A 215 8.62 9.17 14.87
C LEU A 215 8.69 10.24 15.95
N TYR A 216 7.63 11.05 16.13
CA TYR A 216 7.63 12.08 17.16
C TYR A 216 7.72 11.47 18.56
N ALA A 217 6.90 10.46 18.86
CA ALA A 217 6.97 9.77 20.14
C ALA A 217 8.37 9.23 20.45
N LEU A 218 8.99 8.51 19.52
CA LEU A 218 10.32 7.91 19.69
C LEU A 218 11.43 8.96 19.75
N ALA A 219 11.39 9.96 18.86
CA ALA A 219 12.42 10.98 18.79
C ALA A 219 12.45 11.85 20.05
N PHE A 220 11.27 12.27 20.53
CA PHE A 220 11.13 13.02 21.77
C PHE A 220 11.27 12.16 23.03
N SER A 221 11.45 10.84 22.90
CA SER A 221 11.81 9.92 23.99
C SER A 221 13.25 9.42 23.92
N GLY A 222 14.07 9.87 22.96
CA GLY A 222 15.49 9.48 22.88
C GLY A 222 15.76 8.09 22.27
N GLU A 223 14.78 7.47 21.61
CA GLU A 223 14.85 6.08 21.12
C GLU A 223 15.59 5.97 19.77
N THR A 224 16.93 6.03 19.82
CA THR A 224 17.81 6.13 18.65
C THR A 224 17.65 4.96 17.67
N GLU A 225 17.65 3.73 18.15
CA GLU A 225 17.59 2.54 17.29
C GLU A 225 16.26 2.47 16.53
N GLN A 226 15.15 2.78 17.20
CA GLN A 226 13.81 2.69 16.61
C GLN A 226 13.58 3.82 15.60
N VAL A 227 14.10 5.02 15.87
CA VAL A 227 14.05 6.11 14.88
C VAL A 227 14.88 5.77 13.64
N TYR A 228 16.08 5.21 13.81
CA TYR A 228 16.90 4.76 12.69
C TYR A 228 16.18 3.70 11.84
N ARG A 229 15.54 2.71 12.47
CA ARG A 229 14.71 1.71 11.77
C ARG A 229 13.55 2.31 11.00
N LEU A 230 12.89 3.35 11.53
CA LEU A 230 11.85 4.05 10.78
C LEU A 230 12.42 4.69 9.51
N PHE A 231 13.62 5.27 9.57
CA PHE A 231 14.27 5.85 8.39
C PHE A 231 14.79 4.82 7.38
N GLU A 232 15.20 3.63 7.79
CA GLU A 232 15.50 2.54 6.83
C GLU A 232 14.21 1.95 6.21
N GLY A 233 13.13 1.95 6.98
CA GLY A 233 11.83 1.43 6.59
C GLY A 233 10.85 2.49 6.08
N ASP A 234 9.77 2.66 6.83
CA ASP A 234 8.55 3.35 6.39
C ASP A 234 8.73 4.87 6.14
N LEU A 235 9.80 5.48 6.68
CA LEU A 235 10.14 6.90 6.51
C LEU A 235 11.41 7.14 5.67
N SER A 236 11.88 6.13 4.93
CA SER A 236 13.05 6.23 4.03
C SER A 236 12.95 7.28 2.91
N ASN A 237 11.75 7.76 2.61
CA ASN A 237 11.54 8.84 1.65
C ASN A 237 11.81 10.25 2.23
N TYR A 238 12.15 10.36 3.51
CA TYR A 238 12.52 11.63 4.12
C TYR A 238 13.84 12.12 3.55
N SER A 239 13.94 13.43 3.31
CA SER A 239 15.19 14.07 2.89
C SER A 239 16.28 13.83 3.94
N VAL A 240 17.54 13.73 3.49
CA VAL A 240 18.71 13.54 4.39
C VAL A 240 18.74 14.62 5.48
N ALA A 241 18.44 15.86 5.09
CA ALA A 241 18.31 16.99 6.02
C ALA A 241 17.28 16.73 7.13
N LYS A 242 16.10 16.22 6.79
CA LYS A 242 15.04 15.91 7.75
C LYS A 242 15.39 14.73 8.64
N GLN A 243 16.01 13.70 8.09
CA GLN A 243 16.50 12.57 8.88
C GLN A 243 17.55 13.05 9.89
N GLN A 244 18.52 13.88 9.47
CA GLN A 244 19.54 14.48 10.35
C GLN A 244 18.91 15.36 11.44
N PHE A 245 17.91 16.19 11.11
CA PHE A 245 17.20 17.01 12.08
C PHE A 245 16.55 16.17 13.20
N TRP A 246 15.83 15.11 12.82
CA TRP A 246 15.20 14.23 13.81
C TRP A 246 16.22 13.39 14.57
N MET A 247 17.28 12.90 13.92
CA MET A 247 18.36 12.18 14.61
C MET A 247 19.07 13.07 15.64
N ALA A 248 19.34 14.33 15.31
CA ALA A 248 19.90 15.29 16.26
C ALA A 248 18.96 15.54 17.45
N THR A 249 17.65 15.57 17.19
CA THR A 249 16.63 15.66 18.25
C THR A 249 16.72 14.49 19.21
N VAL A 250 16.88 13.26 18.68
CA VAL A 250 17.05 12.06 19.51
C VAL A 250 18.33 12.13 20.33
N GLN A 251 19.46 12.53 19.71
CA GLN A 251 20.74 12.67 20.42
C GLN A 251 20.64 13.70 21.55
N MET A 252 19.91 14.79 21.33
CA MET A 252 19.69 15.85 22.32
C MET A 252 18.92 15.34 23.53
N VAL A 253 17.81 14.62 23.31
CA VAL A 253 17.01 14.02 24.39
C VAL A 253 17.80 12.92 25.12
N ALA A 254 18.61 12.15 24.40
CA ALA A 254 19.48 11.11 24.96
C ALA A 254 20.71 11.65 25.72
N GLY A 255 20.81 12.97 25.95
CA GLY A 255 21.89 13.61 26.71
C GLY A 255 23.19 13.85 25.92
N ARG A 256 23.22 13.58 24.61
CA ARG A 256 24.37 13.82 23.72
C ARG A 256 24.26 15.20 23.05
N THR A 257 23.99 16.23 23.86
CA THR A 257 23.63 17.58 23.40
C THR A 257 24.69 18.23 22.52
N ARG A 258 26.00 18.07 22.82
CA ARG A 258 27.08 18.63 21.99
C ARG A 258 27.07 18.08 20.57
N GLN A 259 26.90 16.76 20.42
CA GLN A 259 26.82 16.12 19.10
C GLN A 259 25.58 16.60 18.34
N ALA A 260 24.43 16.70 19.01
CA ALA A 260 23.20 17.23 18.43
C ALA A 260 23.36 18.67 17.94
N GLN A 261 23.96 19.55 18.75
CA GLN A 261 24.22 20.95 18.40
C GLN A 261 25.16 21.08 17.20
N GLN A 262 26.19 20.24 17.10
CA GLN A 262 27.07 20.20 15.92
C GLN A 262 26.31 19.81 14.65
N ILE A 263 25.48 18.77 14.72
CA ILE A 263 24.66 18.32 13.57
C ILE A 263 23.68 19.43 13.17
N LEU A 264 22.95 20.01 14.13
CA LEU A 264 22.00 21.08 13.86
C LEU A 264 22.68 22.34 13.32
N GLY A 265 23.84 22.71 13.86
CA GLY A 265 24.61 23.88 13.41
C GLY A 265 25.17 23.71 11.99
N ALA A 266 25.60 22.51 11.62
CA ALA A 266 25.99 22.19 10.25
C ALA A 266 24.79 22.22 9.30
N LEU A 267 23.69 21.56 9.70
CA LEU A 267 22.46 21.48 8.91
C LEU A 267 21.84 22.86 8.66
N ARG A 268 21.86 23.74 9.68
CA ARG A 268 21.35 25.11 9.62
C ARG A 268 21.94 25.93 8.47
N LYS A 269 23.18 25.65 8.06
CA LYS A 269 23.88 26.38 6.98
C LYS A 269 23.45 25.93 5.59
N THR A 270 22.89 24.73 5.47
CA THR A 270 22.64 24.07 4.18
C THR A 270 21.16 23.77 3.92
N CYS A 271 20.31 23.85 4.95
CA CYS A 271 18.90 23.54 4.82
C CYS A 271 18.07 24.71 4.27
N ASP A 272 16.83 24.43 3.90
CA ASP A 272 15.87 25.47 3.54
C ASP A 272 15.47 26.33 4.75
N PRO A 273 14.96 27.55 4.54
CA PRO A 273 14.61 28.48 5.62
C PRO A 273 13.52 27.95 6.56
N VAL A 274 12.63 27.07 6.09
CA VAL A 274 11.57 26.52 6.94
C VAL A 274 12.13 25.51 7.92
N LEU A 275 13.03 24.63 7.46
CA LEU A 275 13.77 23.75 8.36
C LEU A 275 14.69 24.56 9.29
N GLN A 276 15.30 25.63 8.79
CA GLN A 276 16.14 26.54 9.60
C GLN A 276 15.36 27.10 10.80
N ARG A 277 14.12 27.56 10.61
CA ARG A 277 13.24 28.01 11.72
C ARG A 277 12.98 26.93 12.76
N SER A 278 12.82 25.67 12.32
CA SER A 278 12.65 24.53 13.24
C SER A 278 13.95 24.20 14.00
N ILE A 279 15.10 24.41 13.37
CA ILE A 279 16.42 24.26 14.00
C ILE A 279 16.65 25.36 15.03
N ASP A 280 16.40 26.62 14.66
CA ASP A 280 16.54 27.78 15.53
C ASP A 280 15.70 27.61 16.80
N TRP A 281 14.41 27.27 16.63
CA TRP A 281 13.51 26.93 17.72
C TRP A 281 14.09 25.89 18.69
N ARG A 282 14.73 24.85 18.15
CA ARG A 282 15.26 23.74 18.95
C ARG A 282 16.56 24.13 19.66
N LEU A 283 17.42 24.90 19.02
CA LEU A 283 18.66 25.40 19.62
C LEU A 283 18.34 26.40 20.74
N ASP A 284 17.38 27.30 20.55
CA ASP A 284 16.98 28.30 21.54
C ASP A 284 16.38 27.65 22.80
N ARG A 285 15.67 26.52 22.64
CA ARG A 285 15.03 25.77 23.73
C ARG A 285 15.90 24.73 24.43
N THR A 286 17.18 24.59 24.07
CA THR A 286 18.11 23.69 24.80
C THR A 286 18.27 24.01 26.30
N GLN A 287 17.76 25.17 26.77
CA GLN A 287 17.67 25.50 28.20
C GLN A 287 16.45 24.90 28.92
N VAL A 288 15.43 24.43 28.19
CA VAL A 288 14.26 23.73 28.76
C VAL A 288 14.59 22.24 28.80
N ASP A 289 14.45 21.63 29.98
CA ASP A 289 14.77 20.24 30.22
C ASP A 289 13.85 19.29 29.41
N LEU A 290 14.28 18.96 28.19
CA LEU A 290 13.65 17.92 27.38
C LEU A 290 13.81 16.54 28.02
N GLN A 291 14.62 16.40 29.08
CA GLN A 291 14.68 15.19 29.90
C GLN A 291 13.54 15.19 30.92
N THR A 292 12.30 15.24 30.44
CA THR A 292 11.16 15.06 31.32
C THR A 292 11.06 13.59 31.73
N HIS A 293 11.00 13.31 33.03
CA HIS A 293 10.74 11.96 33.51
C HIS A 293 9.38 11.45 32.98
N LEU A 294 9.41 10.26 32.38
CA LEU A 294 8.20 9.59 31.91
C LEU A 294 7.38 9.11 33.11
N THR A 295 6.07 9.34 33.07
CA THR A 295 5.15 8.65 33.97
C THR A 295 5.15 7.15 33.67
N GLU A 296 4.77 6.32 34.65
CA GLU A 296 4.70 4.87 34.47
C GLU A 296 3.86 4.47 33.25
N TYR A 297 2.68 5.07 33.09
CA TYR A 297 1.83 4.85 31.93
C TYR A 297 2.51 5.22 30.61
N SER A 298 3.21 6.37 30.56
CA SER A 298 3.90 6.80 29.34
C SER A 298 5.08 5.87 29.00
N ALA A 299 5.80 5.36 30.00
CA ALA A 299 6.85 4.37 29.82
C ALA A 299 6.28 3.03 29.30
N GLN A 300 5.11 2.60 29.79
CA GLN A 300 4.40 1.43 29.27
C GLN A 300 3.96 1.60 27.80
N VAL A 301 3.44 2.78 27.43
CA VAL A 301 3.09 3.07 26.03
C VAL A 301 4.33 3.04 25.13
N LEU A 302 5.44 3.63 25.56
CA LEU A 302 6.69 3.65 24.81
C LEU A 302 7.26 2.23 24.64
N SER A 303 7.28 1.41 25.69
CA SER A 303 7.76 0.03 25.62
C SER A 303 6.90 -0.82 24.68
N ALA A 304 5.56 -0.68 24.74
CA ALA A 304 4.63 -1.33 23.83
C ALA A 304 4.89 -0.91 22.36
N LEU A 305 5.15 0.36 22.10
CA LEU A 305 5.48 0.87 20.77
C LEU A 305 6.76 0.24 20.20
N LYS A 306 7.82 0.09 21.03
CA LYS A 306 9.10 -0.52 20.62
C LYS A 306 8.93 -2.00 20.25
N VAL A 307 8.18 -2.75 21.06
CA VAL A 307 7.85 -4.15 20.78
C VAL A 307 7.05 -4.25 19.49
N GLN A 308 6.04 -3.40 19.33
CA GLN A 308 5.18 -3.39 18.16
C GLN A 308 5.98 -3.10 16.87
N LEU A 309 6.86 -2.10 16.85
CA LEU A 309 7.67 -1.81 15.66
C LEU A 309 8.57 -2.97 15.26
N SER A 310 9.16 -3.66 16.25
CA SER A 310 10.00 -4.83 16.01
C SER A 310 9.20 -6.02 15.45
N GLN A 311 7.94 -6.18 15.86
CA GLN A 311 7.03 -7.16 15.27
C GLN A 311 6.56 -6.74 13.87
N GLU A 312 6.19 -5.49 13.68
CA GLU A 312 5.66 -4.99 12.41
C GLU A 312 6.69 -5.01 11.28
N ALA A 313 7.97 -4.73 11.58
CA ALA A 313 9.07 -4.83 10.61
C ALA A 313 9.16 -6.22 9.95
N ARG A 314 8.74 -7.28 10.66
CA ARG A 314 8.66 -8.63 10.09
C ARG A 314 7.54 -8.80 9.07
N TYR A 315 6.57 -7.90 8.95
CA TYR A 315 5.40 -8.05 8.07
C TYR A 315 5.26 -6.91 7.05
N THR A 316 6.19 -5.95 7.02
CA THR A 316 6.24 -4.93 5.98
C THR A 316 6.71 -5.52 4.64
N GLY A 317 6.16 -4.99 3.54
CA GLY A 317 6.31 -5.56 2.19
C GLY A 317 7.67 -5.31 1.51
N ARG A 318 8.66 -4.76 2.21
CA ARG A 318 9.99 -4.55 1.65
C ARG A 318 10.80 -5.85 1.71
N ILE A 319 10.97 -6.47 0.56
CA ILE A 319 11.90 -7.58 0.34
C ILE A 319 13.29 -6.95 0.16
N VAL A 320 14.04 -6.78 1.24
CA VAL A 320 15.43 -6.30 1.15
C VAL A 320 16.37 -7.51 1.07
N GLY A 321 17.14 -7.59 -0.02
CA GLY A 321 18.37 -8.39 -0.07
C GLY A 321 18.24 -9.91 -0.18
N LYS A 322 17.10 -10.47 -0.61
CA LYS A 322 17.01 -11.91 -0.92
C LYS A 322 16.77 -12.16 -2.41
N THR A 323 17.67 -12.92 -3.05
CA THR A 323 17.48 -13.44 -4.40
C THR A 323 16.37 -14.51 -4.39
N VAL A 324 15.31 -14.25 -5.15
CA VAL A 324 14.12 -15.12 -5.31
C VAL A 324 14.28 -16.04 -6.52
N VAL A 325 15.19 -17.01 -6.39
CA VAL A 325 15.64 -17.84 -7.51
C VAL A 325 14.51 -18.75 -8.01
N ALA A 326 13.76 -19.39 -7.12
CA ALA A 326 12.72 -20.34 -7.54
C ALA A 326 11.58 -19.66 -8.29
N THR A 327 11.17 -18.46 -7.87
CA THR A 327 10.14 -17.68 -8.57
C THR A 327 10.55 -17.43 -10.02
N TRP A 328 11.78 -16.94 -10.25
CA TRP A 328 12.28 -16.68 -11.61
C TRP A 328 12.48 -17.95 -12.42
N THR A 329 12.97 -19.04 -11.81
CA THR A 329 13.08 -20.34 -12.47
C THR A 329 11.71 -20.83 -12.94
N LEU A 330 10.68 -20.77 -12.10
CA LEU A 330 9.32 -21.18 -12.46
C LEU A 330 8.76 -20.30 -13.59
N ILE A 331 8.97 -18.98 -13.55
CA ILE A 331 8.57 -18.08 -14.65
C ILE A 331 9.27 -18.50 -15.96
N GLY A 332 10.58 -18.74 -15.92
CA GLY A 332 11.34 -19.19 -17.08
C GLY A 332 10.86 -20.53 -17.64
N LEU A 333 10.54 -21.50 -16.77
CA LEU A 333 9.99 -22.80 -17.18
C LEU A 333 8.62 -22.67 -17.84
N ASN A 334 7.73 -21.85 -17.31
CA ASN A 334 6.42 -21.59 -17.92
C ASN A 334 6.55 -20.89 -19.27
N ALA A 335 7.45 -19.90 -19.39
CA ALA A 335 7.72 -19.23 -20.67
C ALA A 335 8.32 -20.19 -21.71
N ALA A 336 9.22 -21.10 -21.30
CA ALA A 336 9.80 -22.12 -22.16
C ALA A 336 8.73 -23.11 -22.65
N MET A 337 7.85 -23.59 -21.76
CA MET A 337 6.73 -24.46 -22.13
C MET A 337 5.75 -23.76 -23.07
N PHE A 338 5.43 -22.49 -22.82
CA PHE A 338 4.58 -21.70 -23.71
C PHE A 338 5.20 -21.54 -25.11
N PHE A 339 6.52 -21.33 -25.19
CA PHE A 339 7.20 -21.31 -26.47
C PHE A 339 7.10 -22.65 -27.22
N LEU A 340 7.15 -23.78 -26.50
CA LEU A 340 6.90 -25.09 -27.10
C LEU A 340 5.47 -25.24 -27.62
N GLU A 341 4.46 -24.72 -26.92
CA GLU A 341 3.07 -24.69 -27.40
C GLU A 341 2.96 -23.92 -28.73
N LEU A 342 3.61 -22.75 -28.82
CA LEU A 342 3.66 -21.96 -30.06
C LEU A 342 4.31 -22.73 -31.20
N ARG A 343 5.39 -23.47 -30.93
CA ARG A 343 6.10 -24.29 -31.94
C ARG A 343 5.33 -25.54 -32.35
N ALA A 344 4.53 -26.10 -31.45
CA ALA A 344 3.79 -27.34 -31.68
C ALA A 344 2.46 -27.16 -32.42
N GLY A 345 2.06 -25.92 -32.73
CA GLY A 345 0.85 -25.60 -33.49
C GLY A 345 -0.01 -24.49 -32.90
N GLY A 346 0.45 -23.82 -31.83
CA GLY A 346 -0.20 -22.67 -31.21
C GLY A 346 -0.77 -22.96 -29.82
N SER A 347 -0.72 -21.98 -28.93
CA SER A 347 -1.21 -22.07 -27.55
C SER A 347 -2.74 -22.12 -27.42
N ASP A 348 -3.46 -21.68 -28.44
CA ASP A 348 -4.93 -21.70 -28.48
C ASP A 348 -5.48 -22.98 -29.14
N ASN A 349 -4.61 -23.93 -29.50
CA ASN A 349 -4.98 -25.19 -30.12
C ASN A 349 -5.13 -26.30 -29.07
N LEU A 350 -6.38 -26.73 -28.83
CA LEU A 350 -6.69 -27.77 -27.84
C LEU A 350 -5.98 -29.11 -28.12
N PHE A 351 -5.76 -29.46 -29.39
CA PHE A 351 -5.03 -30.68 -29.74
C PHE A 351 -3.55 -30.61 -29.36
N VAL A 352 -2.95 -29.42 -29.46
CA VAL A 352 -1.57 -29.19 -29.00
C VAL A 352 -1.50 -29.34 -27.48
N LEU A 353 -2.42 -28.70 -26.75
CA LEU A 353 -2.48 -28.80 -25.29
C LEU A 353 -2.74 -30.23 -24.82
N TYR A 354 -3.63 -30.97 -25.48
CA TYR A 354 -3.87 -32.40 -25.27
C TYR A 354 -2.57 -33.21 -25.32
N ARG A 355 -1.81 -33.05 -26.41
CA ARG A 355 -0.55 -33.78 -26.65
C ARG A 355 0.55 -33.40 -25.68
N LEU A 356 0.60 -32.14 -25.27
CA LEU A 356 1.62 -31.61 -24.36
C LEU A 356 1.31 -31.89 -22.88
N GLY A 357 0.14 -32.46 -22.56
CA GLY A 357 -0.17 -32.92 -21.20
C GLY A 357 -1.18 -32.07 -20.44
N ALA A 358 -2.15 -31.46 -21.13
CA ALA A 358 -3.30 -30.85 -20.48
C ALA A 358 -4.03 -31.88 -19.61
N LEU A 359 -4.66 -31.39 -18.53
CA LEU A 359 -5.38 -32.26 -17.62
C LEU A 359 -6.67 -32.74 -18.29
N ILE A 360 -6.80 -34.06 -18.37
CA ILE A 360 -8.02 -34.77 -18.73
C ILE A 360 -8.25 -35.81 -17.63
N PRO A 361 -9.29 -35.65 -16.80
CA PRO A 361 -9.51 -36.53 -15.66
C PRO A 361 -9.52 -38.02 -16.01
N GLU A 362 -10.15 -38.39 -17.12
CA GLU A 362 -10.26 -39.76 -17.61
C GLU A 362 -8.89 -40.38 -17.85
N LEU A 363 -8.01 -39.68 -18.56
CA LEU A 363 -6.65 -40.16 -18.85
C LEU A 363 -5.80 -40.28 -17.59
N VAL A 364 -6.02 -39.42 -16.59
CA VAL A 364 -5.35 -39.56 -15.29
C VAL A 364 -5.76 -40.86 -14.60
N TRP A 365 -7.04 -41.20 -14.63
CA TRP A 365 -7.54 -42.47 -14.10
C TRP A 365 -7.07 -43.68 -14.90
N GLU A 366 -6.80 -43.53 -16.19
CA GLU A 366 -6.21 -44.56 -17.07
C GLU A 366 -4.69 -44.73 -16.89
N GLY A 367 -4.03 -43.90 -16.08
CA GLY A 367 -2.61 -44.05 -15.76
C GLY A 367 -1.71 -42.90 -16.21
N GLU A 368 -2.25 -41.80 -16.72
CA GLU A 368 -1.48 -40.63 -17.14
C GLU A 368 -1.32 -39.57 -16.01
N TRP A 369 -0.93 -40.02 -14.81
CA TRP A 369 -0.77 -39.21 -13.59
C TRP A 369 0.16 -38.00 -13.77
N TRP A 370 1.11 -38.10 -14.70
CA TRP A 370 2.04 -37.01 -15.05
C TRP A 370 1.31 -35.76 -15.54
N ARG A 371 0.08 -35.89 -16.07
CA ARG A 371 -0.78 -34.76 -16.46
C ARG A 371 -1.10 -33.81 -15.32
N LEU A 372 -1.16 -34.30 -14.08
CA LEU A 372 -1.37 -33.47 -12.90
C LEU A 372 -0.26 -32.44 -12.71
N LEU A 373 0.97 -32.77 -13.14
CA LEU A 373 2.11 -31.86 -13.10
C LEU A 373 2.22 -31.04 -14.38
N THR A 374 2.21 -31.68 -15.55
CA THR A 374 2.44 -30.98 -16.84
C THR A 374 1.40 -29.92 -17.12
N ALA A 375 0.13 -30.18 -16.80
CA ALA A 375 -0.95 -29.21 -16.98
C ALA A 375 -0.71 -27.89 -16.23
N THR A 376 0.06 -27.91 -15.14
CA THR A 376 0.39 -26.70 -14.37
C THR A 376 1.36 -25.76 -15.08
N PHE A 377 2.00 -26.20 -16.18
CA PHE A 377 2.93 -25.39 -16.98
C PHE A 377 2.36 -24.95 -18.33
N LEU A 378 1.23 -25.51 -18.75
CA LEU A 378 0.59 -25.21 -20.03
C LEU A 378 -0.36 -24.00 -19.91
N HIS A 379 -0.52 -23.21 -20.97
CA HIS A 379 -1.39 -22.03 -20.95
C HIS A 379 -2.17 -21.86 -22.26
N PHE A 380 -3.50 -21.75 -22.13
CA PHE A 380 -4.37 -21.36 -23.24
C PHE A 380 -4.26 -19.86 -23.53
N GLY A 381 -3.37 -19.50 -24.46
CA GLY A 381 -3.23 -18.14 -24.98
C GLY A 381 -2.32 -17.21 -24.18
N VAL A 382 -1.87 -16.13 -24.84
CA VAL A 382 -0.87 -15.19 -24.28
C VAL A 382 -1.39 -14.48 -23.04
N SER A 383 -2.66 -14.06 -23.02
CA SER A 383 -3.25 -13.35 -21.89
C SER A 383 -3.27 -14.20 -20.62
N HIS A 384 -3.49 -15.51 -20.76
CA HIS A 384 -3.49 -16.46 -19.64
C HIS A 384 -2.09 -16.64 -19.06
N LEU A 385 -1.06 -16.77 -19.91
CA LEU A 385 0.33 -16.80 -19.45
C LEU A 385 0.70 -15.51 -18.71
N VAL A 386 0.46 -14.34 -19.31
CA VAL A 386 0.86 -13.04 -18.75
C VAL A 386 0.24 -12.83 -17.36
N MET A 387 -1.04 -13.16 -17.19
CA MET A 387 -1.71 -13.01 -15.90
C MET A 387 -1.14 -13.94 -14.82
N ASN A 388 -0.85 -15.21 -15.16
CA ASN A 388 -0.23 -16.14 -14.24
C ASN A 388 1.20 -15.74 -13.88
N MET A 389 2.01 -15.32 -14.86
CA MET A 389 3.39 -14.90 -14.62
C MET A 389 3.44 -13.61 -13.81
N PHE A 390 2.52 -12.68 -14.02
CA PHE A 390 2.37 -11.51 -13.16
C PHE A 390 2.01 -11.90 -11.72
N GLY A 391 1.03 -12.79 -11.54
CA GLY A 391 0.65 -13.31 -10.22
C GLY A 391 1.81 -14.01 -9.52
N LEU A 392 2.52 -14.89 -10.22
CA LEU A 392 3.70 -15.61 -9.72
C LEU A 392 4.85 -14.65 -9.40
N TYR A 393 5.10 -13.65 -10.24
CA TYR A 393 6.13 -12.64 -10.00
C TYR A 393 5.84 -11.85 -8.72
N VAL A 394 4.61 -11.38 -8.53
CA VAL A 394 4.25 -10.56 -7.35
C VAL A 394 4.19 -11.41 -6.08
N LEU A 395 3.46 -12.52 -6.11
CA LEU A 395 3.22 -13.36 -4.94
C LEU A 395 4.40 -14.26 -4.62
N GLY A 396 5.03 -14.84 -5.63
CA GLY A 396 6.16 -15.75 -5.48
C GLY A 396 7.34 -15.08 -4.81
N GLN A 397 7.69 -13.86 -5.22
CA GLN A 397 8.75 -13.10 -4.57
C GLN A 397 8.49 -12.88 -3.09
N PHE A 398 7.27 -12.46 -2.74
CA PHE A 398 6.90 -12.27 -1.35
C PHE A 398 6.98 -13.59 -0.58
N VAL A 399 6.31 -14.64 -1.03
CA VAL A 399 6.26 -15.92 -0.31
C VAL A 399 7.66 -16.53 -0.18
N GLU A 400 8.44 -16.63 -1.27
CA GLU A 400 9.80 -17.19 -1.28
C GLU A 400 10.73 -16.44 -0.33
N SER A 401 10.68 -15.10 -0.31
CA SER A 401 11.52 -14.31 0.60
C SER A 401 11.18 -14.54 2.09
N ARG A 402 9.93 -14.90 2.40
CA ARG A 402 9.42 -15.08 3.76
C ARG A 402 9.60 -16.49 4.29
N ILE A 403 9.28 -17.51 3.49
CA ILE A 403 9.29 -18.91 3.94
C ILE A 403 10.49 -19.71 3.39
N GLY A 404 11.27 -19.11 2.49
CA GLY A 404 12.43 -19.74 1.87
C GLY A 404 12.08 -20.67 0.72
N ILE A 405 13.07 -20.97 -0.12
CA ILE A 405 12.92 -21.69 -1.39
C ILE A 405 12.22 -23.05 -1.25
N ARG A 406 12.64 -23.88 -0.28
CA ARG A 406 12.10 -25.24 -0.12
C ARG A 406 10.61 -25.22 0.21
N ARG A 407 10.21 -24.42 1.19
CA ARG A 407 8.80 -24.32 1.61
C ARG A 407 7.95 -23.67 0.53
N PHE A 408 8.49 -22.66 -0.16
CA PHE A 408 7.84 -22.05 -1.32
C PHE A 408 7.54 -23.07 -2.42
N LEU A 409 8.53 -23.85 -2.84
CA LEU A 409 8.35 -24.88 -3.88
C LEU A 409 7.36 -25.96 -3.43
N THR A 410 7.44 -26.43 -2.18
CA THR A 410 6.47 -27.39 -1.64
C THR A 410 5.06 -26.82 -1.69
N THR A 411 4.84 -25.60 -1.21
CA THR A 411 3.53 -24.95 -1.24
C THR A 411 3.03 -24.76 -2.68
N TYR A 412 3.89 -24.31 -3.60
CA TYR A 412 3.53 -24.11 -5.01
C TYR A 412 3.08 -25.41 -5.69
N PHE A 413 3.90 -26.46 -5.61
CA PHE A 413 3.60 -27.73 -6.28
C PHE A 413 2.45 -28.49 -5.61
N VAL A 414 2.37 -28.51 -4.28
CA VAL A 414 1.24 -29.15 -3.59
C VAL A 414 -0.08 -28.46 -3.95
N SER A 415 -0.08 -27.13 -4.07
CA SER A 415 -1.29 -26.39 -4.46
C SER A 415 -1.65 -26.65 -5.92
N GLY A 416 -0.69 -26.60 -6.84
CA GLY A 416 -0.92 -26.85 -8.27
C GLY A 416 -1.38 -28.28 -8.56
N ILE A 417 -0.57 -29.27 -8.18
CA ILE A 417 -0.85 -30.70 -8.41
C ILE A 417 -2.08 -31.13 -7.62
N GLY A 418 -2.21 -30.70 -6.37
CA GLY A 418 -3.35 -31.05 -5.53
C GLY A 418 -4.66 -30.43 -6.03
N SER A 419 -4.63 -29.23 -6.61
CA SER A 419 -5.78 -28.64 -7.29
C SER A 419 -6.21 -29.47 -8.50
N MET A 420 -5.26 -29.85 -9.37
CA MET A 420 -5.54 -30.73 -10.52
C MET A 420 -6.10 -32.09 -10.07
N GLY A 421 -5.55 -32.66 -9.00
CA GLY A 421 -6.03 -33.92 -8.41
C GLY A 421 -7.44 -33.79 -7.83
N PHE A 422 -7.75 -32.67 -7.17
CA PHE A 422 -9.09 -32.39 -6.64
C PHE A 422 -10.14 -32.35 -7.76
N ILE A 423 -9.83 -31.69 -8.88
CA ILE A 423 -10.73 -31.67 -10.06
C ILE A 423 -10.88 -33.06 -10.66
N THR A 424 -9.79 -33.81 -10.77
CA THR A 424 -9.80 -35.19 -11.28
C THR A 424 -10.72 -36.10 -10.44
N LEU A 425 -10.74 -35.92 -9.11
CA LEU A 425 -11.64 -36.63 -8.20
C LEU A 425 -13.11 -36.20 -8.36
N LEU A 426 -13.37 -34.92 -8.61
CA LEU A 426 -14.72 -34.41 -8.83
C LEU A 426 -15.33 -34.88 -10.16
N ALA A 427 -14.52 -35.07 -11.19
CA ALA A 427 -14.97 -35.60 -12.47
C ALA A 427 -15.65 -36.98 -12.32
N LEU A 428 -15.18 -37.83 -11.39
CA LEU A 428 -15.82 -39.12 -11.07
C LEU A 428 -17.25 -38.99 -10.51
N ARG A 429 -17.63 -37.80 -10.04
CA ARG A 429 -18.96 -37.51 -9.47
C ARG A 429 -19.89 -36.80 -10.45
N GLY A 430 -19.57 -36.85 -11.76
CA GLY A 430 -20.37 -36.22 -12.81
C GLY A 430 -20.06 -34.74 -13.03
N GLY A 431 -18.87 -34.27 -12.63
CA GLY A 431 -18.40 -32.94 -13.00
C GLY A 431 -18.07 -32.83 -14.50
N GLU A 432 -18.25 -31.65 -15.10
CA GLU A 432 -17.88 -31.42 -16.50
C GLU A 432 -16.38 -31.66 -16.74
N THR A 433 -16.06 -32.40 -17.80
CA THR A 433 -14.70 -32.80 -18.16
C THR A 433 -14.14 -31.82 -19.19
N GLN A 434 -13.82 -30.62 -18.72
CA GLN A 434 -13.15 -29.61 -19.55
C GLN A 434 -11.62 -29.75 -19.45
N PHE A 435 -10.92 -29.35 -20.51
CA PHE A 435 -9.46 -29.23 -20.51
C PHE A 435 -9.03 -28.22 -19.45
N VAL A 436 -8.25 -28.67 -18.46
CA VAL A 436 -7.66 -27.78 -17.46
C VAL A 436 -6.17 -27.61 -17.73
N VAL A 437 -5.76 -26.37 -17.88
CA VAL A 437 -4.35 -25.96 -18.03
C VAL A 437 -4.11 -24.71 -17.20
N GLY A 438 -2.87 -24.49 -16.79
CA GLY A 438 -2.44 -23.23 -16.19
C GLY A 438 -1.81 -23.41 -14.82
N ALA A 439 -0.87 -22.52 -14.54
CA ALA A 439 -0.24 -22.39 -13.21
C ALA A 439 -1.20 -21.79 -12.16
N SER A 440 -2.42 -21.44 -12.52
CA SER A 440 -3.30 -20.60 -11.70
C SER A 440 -3.69 -21.25 -10.37
N GLY A 441 -3.90 -22.57 -10.30
CA GLY A 441 -4.11 -23.28 -9.03
C GLY A 441 -2.91 -23.15 -8.07
N ALA A 442 -1.68 -23.19 -8.61
CA ALA A 442 -0.46 -22.99 -7.82
C ALA A 442 -0.31 -21.52 -7.37
N VAL A 443 -0.59 -20.56 -8.26
CA VAL A 443 -0.57 -19.12 -7.95
C VAL A 443 -1.63 -18.78 -6.89
N MET A 444 -2.83 -19.33 -6.98
CA MET A 444 -3.87 -19.21 -5.94
C MET A 444 -3.43 -19.84 -4.62
N GLY A 445 -2.70 -20.95 -4.69
CA GLY A 445 -1.99 -21.51 -3.53
C GLY A 445 -1.02 -20.55 -2.86
N LEU A 446 -0.31 -19.71 -3.63
CA LEU A 446 0.52 -18.65 -3.07
C LEU A 446 -0.32 -17.58 -2.37
N ILE A 447 -1.52 -17.24 -2.86
CA ILE A 447 -2.44 -16.35 -2.12
C ILE A 447 -2.83 -16.98 -0.78
N GLY A 448 -3.14 -18.29 -0.77
CA GLY A 448 -3.36 -19.06 0.45
C GLY A 448 -2.15 -19.03 1.40
N ALA A 449 -0.95 -19.15 0.87
CA ALA A 449 0.29 -19.07 1.64
C ALA A 449 0.50 -17.69 2.27
N VAL A 450 0.21 -16.62 1.53
CA VAL A 450 0.23 -15.25 2.05
C VAL A 450 -0.77 -15.10 3.20
N ALA A 451 -1.98 -15.63 3.05
CA ALA A 451 -2.98 -15.64 4.13
C ALA A 451 -2.47 -16.42 5.36
N ALA A 452 -1.78 -17.55 5.18
CA ALA A 452 -1.18 -18.32 6.28
C ALA A 452 -0.09 -17.54 7.02
N ILE A 453 0.81 -16.86 6.29
CA ILE A 453 1.87 -16.01 6.87
C ILE A 453 1.26 -14.92 7.75
N PHE A 454 0.25 -14.21 7.24
CA PHE A 454 -0.39 -13.13 8.01
C PHE A 454 -1.29 -13.64 9.13
N TRP A 455 -1.94 -14.78 8.96
CA TRP A 455 -2.69 -15.45 10.01
C TRP A 455 -1.78 -15.81 11.19
N GLN A 456 -0.62 -16.42 10.90
CA GLN A 456 0.36 -16.75 11.93
C GLN A 456 0.86 -15.49 12.65
N GLY A 457 1.22 -14.44 11.90
CA GLY A 457 1.67 -13.19 12.49
C GLY A 457 0.64 -12.51 13.38
N TRP A 458 -0.64 -12.60 13.02
CA TRP A 458 -1.72 -12.11 13.86
C TRP A 458 -1.95 -12.98 15.10
N ARG A 459 -1.99 -14.31 14.94
CA ARG A 459 -2.40 -15.23 16.01
C ARG A 459 -1.28 -15.51 17.01
N GLN A 460 -0.07 -15.78 16.52
CA GLN A 460 1.09 -16.15 17.33
C GLN A 460 1.88 -14.92 17.78
N GLU A 461 2.18 -13.99 16.87
CA GLU A 461 3.02 -12.82 17.19
C GLU A 461 2.23 -11.58 17.61
N LYS A 462 0.88 -11.63 17.57
CA LYS A 462 -0.03 -10.52 17.90
C LYS A 462 0.21 -9.23 17.09
N ALA A 463 0.89 -9.33 15.95
CA ALA A 463 1.19 -8.20 15.09
C ALA A 463 -0.09 -7.67 14.41
N GLN A 464 -0.51 -6.44 14.75
CA GLN A 464 -1.73 -5.85 14.20
C GLN A 464 -1.63 -5.59 12.69
N ILE A 465 -0.45 -5.26 12.19
CA ILE A 465 -0.25 -5.11 10.74
C ILE A 465 -0.54 -6.40 9.98
N ALA A 466 -0.21 -7.56 10.56
CA ALA A 466 -0.49 -8.86 9.94
C ALA A 466 -2.00 -9.08 9.84
N LYS A 467 -2.77 -8.69 10.87
CA LYS A 467 -4.24 -8.73 10.83
C LYS A 467 -4.82 -7.88 9.70
N ASP A 468 -4.32 -6.67 9.52
CA ASP A 468 -4.83 -5.77 8.47
C ASP A 468 -4.45 -6.28 7.08
N ARG A 469 -3.24 -6.81 6.91
CA ARG A 469 -2.81 -7.45 5.66
C ARG A 469 -3.59 -8.73 5.36
N LEU A 470 -3.90 -9.53 6.37
CA LEU A 470 -4.78 -10.69 6.23
C LEU A 470 -6.16 -10.28 5.72
N ARG A 471 -6.77 -9.24 6.30
CA ARG A 471 -8.07 -8.72 5.82
C ARG A 471 -8.01 -8.27 4.37
N ALA A 472 -6.94 -7.59 3.97
CA ALA A 472 -6.74 -7.18 2.59
C ALA A 472 -6.64 -8.40 1.64
N ILE A 473 -5.94 -9.45 2.04
CA ILE A 473 -5.82 -10.69 1.24
C ILE A 473 -7.14 -11.46 1.18
N LEU A 474 -7.88 -11.54 2.29
CA LEU A 474 -9.23 -12.13 2.29
C LEU A 474 -10.17 -11.36 1.35
N PHE A 475 -10.07 -10.03 1.33
CA PHE A 475 -10.82 -9.21 0.39
C PHE A 475 -10.42 -9.48 -1.07
N VAL A 476 -9.13 -9.65 -1.36
CA VAL A 476 -8.65 -10.07 -2.69
C VAL A 476 -9.21 -11.43 -3.08
N ILE A 477 -9.21 -12.41 -2.17
CA ILE A 477 -9.81 -13.74 -2.41
C ILE A 477 -11.30 -13.62 -2.73
N VAL A 478 -12.05 -12.79 -2.00
CA VAL A 478 -13.48 -12.56 -2.29
C VAL A 478 -13.69 -11.97 -3.68
N ILE A 479 -12.93 -10.95 -4.05
CA ILE A 479 -13.01 -10.36 -5.40
C ILE A 479 -12.65 -11.39 -6.47
N GLN A 480 -11.59 -12.17 -6.26
CA GLN A 480 -11.17 -13.22 -7.18
C GLN A 480 -12.26 -14.28 -7.36
N THR A 481 -12.89 -14.72 -6.27
CA THR A 481 -14.02 -15.65 -6.32
C THR A 481 -15.19 -15.10 -7.14
N ILE A 482 -15.56 -13.83 -6.92
CA ILE A 482 -16.63 -13.19 -7.70
C ILE A 482 -16.26 -13.13 -9.18
N PHE A 483 -15.00 -12.80 -9.50
CA PHE A 483 -14.49 -12.76 -10.85
C PHE A 483 -14.52 -14.15 -11.51
N ASP A 484 -14.03 -15.19 -10.84
CA ASP A 484 -14.01 -16.56 -11.33
C ASP A 484 -15.43 -17.07 -11.63
N LEU A 485 -16.38 -16.82 -10.72
CA LEU A 485 -17.79 -17.21 -10.90
C LEU A 485 -18.50 -16.47 -12.03
N SER A 486 -17.96 -15.32 -12.45
CA SER A 486 -18.56 -14.48 -13.48
C SER A 486 -18.02 -14.76 -14.88
N ILE A 487 -16.98 -15.60 -15.01
CA ILE A 487 -16.33 -15.94 -16.27
C ILE A 487 -16.36 -17.46 -16.43
N PRO A 488 -17.28 -18.02 -17.25
CA PRO A 488 -17.46 -19.46 -17.39
C PRO A 488 -16.19 -20.21 -17.81
N GLU A 489 -15.28 -19.54 -18.51
CA GLU A 489 -14.02 -20.13 -18.96
C GLU A 489 -12.97 -20.28 -17.84
N ILE A 490 -13.25 -19.81 -16.62
CA ILE A 490 -12.34 -19.90 -15.47
C ILE A 490 -12.80 -21.00 -14.50
N CYS A 491 -11.90 -21.94 -14.20
CA CYS A 491 -12.15 -22.98 -13.22
C CYS A 491 -12.07 -22.45 -11.78
N PHE A 492 -13.20 -21.96 -11.25
CA PHE A 492 -13.32 -21.52 -9.85
C PHE A 492 -12.83 -22.58 -8.85
N LEU A 493 -13.24 -23.85 -9.04
CA LEU A 493 -12.88 -24.93 -8.12
C LEU A 493 -11.36 -25.21 -8.11
N CYS A 494 -10.69 -25.00 -9.24
CA CYS A 494 -9.23 -25.10 -9.32
C CYS A 494 -8.58 -24.02 -8.44
N HIS A 495 -9.04 -22.77 -8.57
CA HIS A 495 -8.53 -21.66 -7.79
C HIS A 495 -8.83 -21.79 -6.29
N ALA A 496 -10.05 -22.16 -5.93
CA ALA A 496 -10.48 -22.34 -4.54
C ALA A 496 -9.69 -23.47 -3.86
N SER A 497 -9.59 -24.63 -4.50
CA SER A 497 -8.81 -25.76 -3.96
C SER A 497 -7.32 -25.42 -3.85
N GLY A 498 -6.75 -24.75 -4.84
CA GLY A 498 -5.37 -24.26 -4.80
C GLY A 498 -5.11 -23.34 -3.60
N ALA A 499 -5.96 -22.32 -3.39
CA ALA A 499 -5.85 -21.41 -2.25
C ALA A 499 -5.98 -22.11 -0.89
N VAL A 500 -6.92 -23.06 -0.75
CA VAL A 500 -7.09 -23.84 0.49
C VAL A 500 -5.87 -24.72 0.76
N LEU A 501 -5.40 -25.47 -0.24
CA LEU A 501 -4.22 -26.32 -0.11
C LEU A 501 -2.99 -25.49 0.25
N GLY A 502 -2.77 -24.37 -0.44
CA GLY A 502 -1.65 -23.48 -0.16
C GLY A 502 -1.68 -22.91 1.26
N PHE A 503 -2.85 -22.54 1.77
CA PHE A 503 -3.03 -22.11 3.15
C PHE A 503 -2.68 -23.20 4.15
N ILE A 504 -3.20 -24.43 3.94
CA ILE A 504 -2.96 -25.57 4.83
C ILE A 504 -1.47 -25.95 4.82
N THR A 505 -0.88 -26.14 3.64
CA THR A 505 0.52 -26.51 3.48
C THR A 505 1.45 -25.46 4.07
N ALA A 506 1.24 -24.17 3.77
CA ALA A 506 2.05 -23.10 4.34
C ALA A 506 1.89 -23.03 5.86
N SER A 507 0.67 -23.14 6.39
CA SER A 507 0.42 -23.13 7.84
C SER A 507 1.15 -24.28 8.55
N PHE A 508 1.15 -25.48 7.96
CA PHE A 508 1.87 -26.63 8.48
C PHE A 508 3.39 -26.42 8.43
N LEU A 509 3.94 -25.97 7.30
CA LEU A 509 5.39 -25.75 7.13
C LEU A 509 5.93 -24.59 7.98
N LEU A 510 5.07 -23.65 8.34
CA LEU A 510 5.36 -22.53 9.23
C LEU A 510 5.19 -22.86 10.71
N TRP A 511 4.55 -23.99 11.02
CA TRP A 511 4.30 -24.38 12.40
C TRP A 511 5.62 -24.68 13.10
N ARG A 512 5.94 -23.85 14.10
CA ARG A 512 7.01 -24.11 15.06
C ARG A 512 6.37 -24.70 16.32
N LYS A 513 6.90 -25.83 16.81
CA LYS A 513 6.65 -26.25 18.19
C LYS A 513 7.26 -25.18 19.10
N SER A 514 6.39 -24.51 19.85
CA SER A 514 6.76 -23.61 20.95
C SER A 514 7.42 -24.38 22.07
#